data_AF-A0ABD1CJS6-F1
#
_entry.id   AF-A0ABD1CJS6-F1
#
_cell.length_a   1.000
_cell.length_b   1.000
_cell.length_c   1.000
_cell.angle_alpha   90.00
_cell.angle_beta   90.00
_cell.angle_gamma   90.00
#
_symmetry.space_group_name_H-M   'P 1'
#
loop_
_entity.id
_entity.type
_entity.pdbx_description
1 polymer ?
#
loop_
_entity_poly.entity_id
_entity_poly.type
_entity_poly.pdbx_seq_one_letter_code
_entity_poly.pdbx_strand_id
1 'polypeptide(L)'
;MWAEIFKGLSGCHLLRIPGLIVQLCRLHPSLEHLDVLDNQFWFNKTQLNEMSQLLSNLKFLSYCLGSKPEQLHNMFPKETTRCYFDDLTALKSLILFSCKMSQDLLATLLSRCPSLHKLHMTHVTDALNDDVRRVICWKLPRLNELRVTMYIEVEGVERASRTDIRVVFDSLEQLRSAVTE
;
A
#
# COMPACT_ATOMS: atom_id res chain seq x y z
N MET A 1 -6.62 5.77 -24.81
CA MET A 1 -6.43 4.40 -25.32
C MET A 1 -5.69 3.50 -24.32
N TRP A 2 -4.51 3.87 -23.81
CA TRP A 2 -3.77 3.02 -22.84
C TRP A 2 -4.42 2.88 -21.45
N ALA A 3 -5.07 3.92 -20.92
CA ALA A 3 -5.73 3.86 -19.60
C ALA A 3 -6.83 2.77 -19.49
N GLU A 4 -7.42 2.35 -20.62
CA GLU A 4 -8.40 1.25 -20.62
C GLU A 4 -7.75 -0.14 -20.66
N ILE A 5 -6.56 -0.25 -21.27
CA ILE A 5 -5.80 -1.51 -21.31
C ILE A 5 -5.43 -1.94 -19.87
N PHE A 6 -5.04 -0.99 -19.01
CA PHE A 6 -4.65 -1.29 -17.63
C PHE A 6 -5.81 -1.68 -16.71
N LYS A 7 -7.03 -1.15 -16.93
CA LYS A 7 -8.23 -1.66 -16.23
C LYS A 7 -8.52 -3.12 -16.57
N GLY A 8 -8.09 -3.59 -17.75
CA GLY A 8 -8.25 -4.98 -18.20
C GLY A 8 -7.12 -5.92 -17.78
N LEU A 9 -6.04 -5.44 -17.15
CA LEU A 9 -4.95 -6.29 -16.69
C LEU A 9 -5.17 -6.91 -15.30
N SER A 10 -6.27 -6.56 -14.61
CA SER A 10 -6.70 -7.29 -13.41
C SER A 10 -6.95 -8.75 -13.78
N GLY A 11 -6.11 -9.67 -13.31
CA GLY A 11 -6.18 -11.10 -13.65
C GLY A 11 -5.28 -11.54 -14.81
N CYS A 12 -4.57 -10.64 -15.50
CA CYS A 12 -3.64 -11.02 -16.57
C CYS A 12 -2.43 -11.78 -16.02
N HIS A 13 -2.33 -13.06 -16.37
CA HIS A 13 -1.20 -13.92 -15.99
C HIS A 13 0.17 -13.43 -16.48
N LEU A 14 0.22 -12.49 -17.42
CA LEU A 14 1.46 -11.88 -17.90
C LEU A 14 2.14 -11.02 -16.81
N LEU A 15 1.38 -10.36 -15.94
CA LEU A 15 1.92 -9.60 -14.80
C LEU A 15 2.56 -10.48 -13.72
N ARG A 16 2.47 -11.81 -13.87
CA ARG A 16 3.13 -12.79 -12.99
C ARG A 16 4.63 -12.92 -13.24
N ILE A 17 5.17 -12.31 -14.30
CA ILE A 17 6.60 -12.35 -14.61
C ILE A 17 7.31 -11.26 -13.76
N PRO A 18 8.22 -11.65 -12.84
CA PRO A 18 8.99 -10.67 -12.06
C PRO A 18 9.68 -9.65 -12.97
N GLY A 19 9.46 -8.37 -12.71
CA GLY A 19 10.07 -7.28 -13.48
C GLY A 19 9.29 -6.85 -14.74
N LEU A 20 8.31 -7.61 -15.21
CA LEU A 20 7.49 -7.20 -16.37
C LEU A 20 6.70 -5.92 -16.08
N ILE A 21 6.25 -5.78 -14.84
CA ILE A 21 5.59 -4.56 -14.39
C ILE A 21 6.50 -3.34 -14.38
N VAL A 22 7.75 -3.50 -13.98
CA VAL A 22 8.75 -2.42 -14.05
C VAL A 22 8.99 -2.04 -15.51
N GLN A 23 9.11 -3.03 -16.41
CA GLN A 23 9.22 -2.79 -17.84
C GLN A 23 7.98 -2.06 -18.40
N LEU A 24 6.76 -2.42 -17.96
CA LEU A 24 5.54 -1.69 -18.32
C LEU A 24 5.60 -0.24 -17.85
N CYS A 25 6.10 0.01 -16.63
CA CYS A 25 6.29 1.38 -16.13
C CYS A 25 7.30 2.17 -16.99
N ARG A 26 8.38 1.52 -17.47
CA ARG A 26 9.36 2.13 -18.38
C ARG A 26 8.74 2.46 -19.75
N LEU A 27 7.87 1.58 -20.26
CA LEU A 27 7.20 1.78 -21.55
C LEU A 27 6.09 2.83 -21.48
N HIS A 28 5.50 3.04 -20.30
CA HIS A 28 4.37 3.94 -20.10
C HIS A 28 4.62 4.90 -18.92
N PRO A 29 5.58 5.84 -19.03
CA PRO A 29 5.88 6.81 -17.97
C PRO A 29 4.75 7.83 -17.72
N SER A 30 3.79 7.92 -18.64
CA SER A 30 2.58 8.74 -18.49
C SER A 30 1.43 8.02 -17.78
N LEU A 31 1.65 6.81 -17.25
CA LEU A 31 0.62 6.04 -16.59
C LEU A 31 0.12 6.76 -15.31
N GLU A 32 -1.18 7.03 -15.27
CA GLU A 32 -1.82 7.68 -14.13
C GLU A 32 -2.52 6.70 -13.19
N HIS A 33 -2.74 5.46 -13.64
CA HIS A 33 -3.53 4.46 -12.92
C HIS A 33 -2.88 3.09 -13.05
N LEU A 34 -2.47 2.52 -11.91
CA LEU A 34 -1.90 1.18 -11.83
C LEU A 34 -2.63 0.36 -10.77
N ASP A 35 -3.34 -0.68 -11.20
CA ASP A 35 -4.00 -1.65 -10.33
C ASP A 35 -3.39 -3.04 -10.50
N VAL A 36 -2.85 -3.56 -9.41
CA VAL A 36 -2.08 -4.80 -9.35
C VAL A 36 -2.47 -5.64 -8.14
N LEU A 37 -3.67 -5.43 -7.57
CA LEU A 37 -4.18 -6.20 -6.42
C LEU A 37 -4.24 -7.70 -6.65
N ASP A 38 -4.56 -8.11 -7.88
CA ASP A 38 -4.72 -9.53 -8.22
C ASP A 38 -3.39 -10.21 -8.60
N ASN A 39 -2.27 -9.49 -8.47
CA ASN A 39 -0.95 -10.09 -8.61
C ASN A 39 -0.55 -10.72 -7.29
N GLN A 40 -0.51 -12.06 -7.27
CA GLN A 40 0.04 -12.84 -6.16
C GLN A 40 1.55 -12.64 -5.95
N PHE A 41 2.20 -11.84 -6.80
CA PHE A 41 3.63 -11.60 -6.77
C PHE A 41 3.99 -10.35 -5.98
N TRP A 42 5.10 -10.44 -5.27
CA TRP A 42 5.58 -9.39 -4.38
C TRP A 42 6.51 -8.49 -5.16
N PHE A 43 6.26 -7.18 -5.09
CA PHE A 43 7.29 -6.23 -5.46
C PHE A 43 8.34 -6.26 -4.37
N ASN A 44 9.58 -6.55 -4.74
CA ASN A 44 10.67 -6.28 -3.82
C ASN A 44 10.90 -4.76 -3.71
N LYS A 45 11.63 -4.34 -2.68
CA LYS A 45 11.97 -2.93 -2.42
C LYS A 45 12.51 -2.21 -3.67
N THR A 46 13.39 -2.88 -4.40
CA THR A 46 14.01 -2.33 -5.62
C THR A 46 12.98 -2.03 -6.70
N GLN A 47 12.03 -2.94 -6.93
CA GLN A 47 10.97 -2.77 -7.92
C GLN A 47 10.01 -1.64 -7.54
N LEU A 48 9.61 -1.53 -6.27
CA LEU A 48 8.76 -0.42 -5.82
C LEU A 48 9.45 0.93 -5.98
N ASN A 49 10.73 1.04 -5.59
CA ASN A 49 11.49 2.27 -5.75
C ASN A 49 11.62 2.64 -7.23
N GLU A 50 11.95 1.67 -8.08
CA GLU A 50 12.09 1.93 -9.51
C GLU A 50 10.75 2.36 -10.12
N MET A 51 9.65 1.72 -9.75
CA MET A 51 8.32 2.15 -10.18
C MET A 51 7.98 3.56 -9.71
N SER A 52 8.35 3.95 -8.48
CA SER A 52 8.11 5.31 -7.99
C SER A 52 8.87 6.37 -8.80
N GLN A 53 10.03 6.02 -9.34
CA GLN A 53 10.82 6.89 -10.22
C GLN A 53 10.22 7.04 -11.61
N LEU A 54 9.73 5.92 -12.15
CA LEU A 54 9.21 5.86 -13.51
C LEU A 54 7.82 6.50 -13.64
N LEU A 55 7.04 6.49 -12.57
CA LEU A 55 5.63 6.86 -12.57
C LEU A 55 5.35 8.17 -11.80
N SER A 56 6.06 9.24 -12.13
CA SER A 56 5.89 10.55 -11.48
C SER A 56 4.49 11.14 -11.62
N ASN A 57 3.72 10.71 -12.62
CA ASN A 57 2.34 11.13 -12.88
C ASN A 57 1.27 10.22 -12.27
N LEU A 58 1.67 9.18 -11.50
CA LEU A 58 0.74 8.20 -10.97
C LEU A 58 -0.25 8.84 -9.99
N LYS A 59 -1.54 8.73 -10.29
CA LYS A 59 -2.64 9.27 -9.47
C LYS A 59 -3.32 8.19 -8.64
N PHE A 60 -3.29 6.96 -9.12
CA PHE A 60 -3.89 5.80 -8.45
C PHE A 60 -2.91 4.63 -8.46
N LEU A 61 -2.68 4.06 -7.27
CA LEU A 61 -1.92 2.85 -7.07
C LEU A 61 -2.70 1.90 -6.17
N SER A 62 -2.79 0.64 -6.58
CA SER A 62 -3.51 -0.39 -5.86
C SER A 62 -2.71 -1.68 -5.94
N TYR A 63 -2.20 -2.18 -4.81
CA TYR A 63 -1.29 -3.34 -4.82
C TYR A 63 -1.40 -4.25 -3.60
N CYS A 64 -1.09 -5.53 -3.83
CA CYS A 64 -1.10 -6.59 -2.82
C CYS A 64 0.31 -6.83 -2.26
N LEU A 65 0.43 -6.83 -0.93
CA LEU A 65 1.63 -7.21 -0.21
C LEU A 65 1.44 -8.65 0.26
N GLY A 66 1.85 -9.62 -0.56
CA GLY A 66 1.42 -11.02 -0.37
C GLY A 66 1.77 -11.67 0.98
N SER A 67 1.20 -12.86 1.18
CA SER A 67 0.88 -13.41 2.50
C SER A 67 1.84 -14.43 3.10
N LYS A 68 3.01 -14.76 2.53
CA LYS A 68 3.87 -15.80 3.13
C LYS A 68 4.91 -15.22 4.11
N PRO A 69 4.77 -15.45 5.43
CA PRO A 69 5.70 -14.93 6.44
C PRO A 69 7.11 -15.51 6.31
N GLU A 70 7.22 -16.73 5.79
CA GLU A 70 8.45 -17.53 5.77
C GLU A 70 9.58 -16.96 4.88
N GLN A 71 9.27 -16.05 3.96
CA GLN A 71 10.26 -15.42 3.08
C GLN A 71 10.46 -13.91 3.36
N LEU A 72 9.63 -13.30 4.22
CA LEU A 72 9.75 -11.89 4.59
C LEU A 72 10.98 -11.61 5.46
N HIS A 73 11.39 -12.58 6.30
CA HIS A 73 12.59 -12.45 7.14
C HIS A 73 13.89 -12.22 6.36
N ASN A 74 13.92 -12.57 5.06
CA ASN A 74 15.09 -12.39 4.19
C ASN A 74 14.91 -11.26 3.15
N MET A 75 13.70 -10.72 2.97
CA MET A 75 13.44 -9.67 1.96
C MET A 75 13.62 -8.25 2.47
N PHE A 76 13.55 -8.04 3.79
CA PHE A 76 13.86 -6.77 4.42
C PHE A 76 14.90 -7.04 5.51
N PRO A 77 16.22 -6.93 5.22
CA PRO A 77 17.22 -7.03 6.27
C PRO A 77 16.88 -6.02 7.37
N LYS A 78 17.05 -6.42 8.63
CA LYS A 78 16.80 -5.61 9.85
C LYS A 78 17.67 -4.33 9.93
N GLU A 79 18.45 -4.05 8.89
CA GLU A 79 19.34 -2.91 8.77
C GLU A 79 18.62 -1.77 8.04
N THR A 80 18.24 -0.75 8.81
CA THR A 80 18.34 0.72 8.58
C THR A 80 18.57 1.27 7.15
N THR A 81 18.07 0.62 6.11
CA THR A 81 18.16 1.13 4.75
C THR A 81 16.96 2.01 4.51
N ARG A 82 17.17 3.32 4.66
CA ARG A 82 16.27 4.38 4.17
C ARG A 82 15.63 3.92 2.86
N CYS A 83 14.32 3.74 2.86
CA CYS A 83 13.61 3.47 1.62
C CYS A 83 13.61 4.79 0.85
N TYR A 84 14.38 4.83 -0.23
CA TYR A 84 14.30 5.88 -1.25
C TYR A 84 13.06 5.64 -2.09
N PHE A 85 11.89 5.75 -1.45
CA PHE A 85 10.69 6.08 -2.18
C PHE A 85 10.86 7.52 -2.61
N ASP A 86 10.92 7.75 -3.92
CA ASP A 86 10.81 9.12 -4.42
C ASP A 86 9.39 9.63 -4.16
N ASP A 87 9.25 10.95 -4.10
CA ASP A 87 7.99 11.56 -3.71
C ASP A 87 6.93 11.26 -4.78
N LEU A 88 5.96 10.41 -4.44
CA LEU A 88 4.76 10.13 -5.21
C LEU A 88 3.77 11.30 -5.08
N THR A 89 4.24 12.51 -5.42
CA THR A 89 3.54 13.78 -5.20
C THR A 89 2.24 13.89 -5.98
N ALA A 90 2.08 13.14 -7.08
CA ALA A 90 0.85 13.10 -7.87
C ALA A 90 -0.19 12.11 -7.33
N LEU A 91 0.20 11.21 -6.41
CA LEU A 91 -0.65 10.11 -5.97
C LEU A 91 -1.82 10.63 -5.13
N LYS A 92 -3.04 10.33 -5.59
CA LYS A 92 -4.29 10.75 -4.96
C LYS A 92 -5.00 9.60 -4.26
N SER A 93 -4.81 8.36 -4.71
CA SER A 93 -5.48 7.19 -4.16
C SER A 93 -4.50 6.03 -4.03
N LEU A 94 -4.43 5.46 -2.83
CA LEU A 94 -3.59 4.32 -2.50
C LEU A 94 -4.45 3.23 -1.87
N ILE A 95 -4.39 2.03 -2.45
CA ILE A 95 -5.04 0.84 -1.92
C ILE A 95 -3.97 -0.21 -1.63
N LEU A 96 -3.87 -0.61 -0.36
CA LEU A 96 -2.95 -1.64 0.13
C LEU A 96 -3.76 -2.85 0.59
N PHE A 97 -3.52 -4.01 -0.03
CA PHE A 97 -4.16 -5.26 0.36
C PHE A 97 -3.17 -6.22 1.01
N SER A 98 -3.58 -6.87 2.11
CA SER A 98 -2.71 -7.73 2.94
C SER A 98 -1.45 -6.99 3.40
N CYS A 99 -1.62 -5.80 3.96
CA CYS A 99 -0.49 -4.94 4.33
C CYS A 99 0.37 -5.57 5.45
N LYS A 100 1.35 -6.39 5.07
CA LYS A 100 2.34 -7.04 5.97
C LYS A 100 3.65 -6.27 6.09
N MET A 101 3.72 -5.03 5.59
CA MET A 101 4.91 -4.19 5.76
C MET A 101 5.07 -3.78 7.22
N SER A 102 6.32 -3.55 7.64
CA SER A 102 6.55 -2.96 8.96
C SER A 102 5.89 -1.58 9.04
N GLN A 103 5.44 -1.20 10.23
CA GLN A 103 4.81 0.11 10.46
C GLN A 103 5.75 1.27 10.10
N ASP A 104 7.07 1.13 10.32
CA ASP A 104 8.08 2.11 9.91
C ASP A 104 8.15 2.29 8.38
N LEU A 105 8.04 1.17 7.64
CA LEU A 105 8.03 1.19 6.19
C LEU A 105 6.74 1.84 5.67
N LEU A 106 5.61 1.55 6.31
CA LEU A 106 4.32 2.16 6.01
C LEU A 106 4.36 3.68 6.25
N ALA A 107 4.84 4.11 7.41
CA ALA A 107 5.01 5.52 7.73
C ALA A 107 5.91 6.22 6.70
N THR A 108 7.01 5.57 6.31
CA THR A 108 7.92 6.09 5.27
C THR A 108 7.20 6.24 3.94
N LEU A 109 6.50 5.21 3.45
CA LEU A 109 5.76 5.26 2.18
C LEU A 109 4.70 6.37 2.19
N LEU A 110 3.89 6.44 3.26
CA LEU A 110 2.83 7.44 3.39
C LEU A 110 3.39 8.86 3.41
N SER A 111 4.54 9.09 4.06
CA SER A 111 5.17 10.41 4.10
C SER A 111 5.57 10.96 2.73
N ARG A 112 5.67 10.09 1.72
CA ARG A 112 6.04 10.41 0.33
C ARG A 112 4.84 10.66 -0.58
N CYS A 113 3.63 10.59 -0.04
CA CYS A 113 2.39 10.77 -0.79
C CYS A 113 1.63 12.02 -0.31
N PRO A 114 2.21 13.24 -0.33
CA PRO A 114 1.59 14.42 0.31
C PRO A 114 0.25 14.86 -0.33
N SER A 115 -0.01 14.44 -1.57
CA SER A 115 -1.27 14.71 -2.28
C SER A 115 -2.33 13.62 -2.09
N LEU A 116 -2.13 12.66 -1.19
CA LEU A 116 -3.05 11.55 -1.03
C LEU A 116 -4.41 12.03 -0.50
N HIS A 117 -5.48 11.65 -1.18
CA HIS A 117 -6.87 11.92 -0.79
C HIS A 117 -7.53 10.67 -0.21
N LYS A 118 -7.20 9.49 -0.77
CA LYS A 118 -7.78 8.21 -0.36
C LYS A 118 -6.69 7.22 0.05
N LEU A 119 -6.83 6.63 1.23
CA LEU A 119 -5.97 5.57 1.74
C LEU A 119 -6.85 4.41 2.22
N HIS A 120 -6.81 3.30 1.49
CA HIS A 120 -7.48 2.07 1.90
C HIS A 120 -6.42 1.02 2.23
N MET A 121 -6.51 0.44 3.42
CA MET A 121 -5.65 -0.63 3.88
C MET A 121 -6.54 -1.78 4.32
N THR A 122 -6.40 -2.93 3.68
CA THR A 122 -7.19 -4.13 3.99
C THR A 122 -6.28 -5.25 4.45
N HIS A 123 -6.80 -6.08 5.35
CA HIS A 123 -6.08 -7.17 6.00
C HIS A 123 -4.79 -6.69 6.67
N VAL A 124 -4.88 -5.62 7.46
CA VAL A 124 -3.78 -5.18 8.32
C VAL A 124 -3.71 -6.12 9.54
N THR A 125 -2.53 -6.65 9.84
CA THR A 125 -2.33 -7.63 10.93
C THR A 125 -2.37 -7.00 12.31
N ASP A 126 -1.88 -5.75 12.41
CA ASP A 126 -1.69 -5.06 13.68
C ASP A 126 -2.36 -3.68 13.66
N ALA A 127 -2.68 -3.16 14.85
CA ALA A 127 -3.13 -1.78 14.96
C ALA A 127 -2.05 -0.82 14.45
N LEU A 128 -2.46 0.27 13.80
CA LEU A 128 -1.51 1.30 13.36
C LEU A 128 -0.81 1.91 14.58
N ASN A 129 0.52 1.96 14.55
CA ASN A 129 1.31 2.59 15.61
C ASN A 129 1.25 4.13 15.53
N ASP A 130 1.78 4.81 16.54
CA ASP A 130 1.71 6.27 16.63
C ASP A 130 2.49 6.97 15.51
N ASP A 131 3.53 6.36 14.96
CA ASP A 131 4.30 6.93 13.84
C ASP A 131 3.47 6.96 12.56
N VAL A 132 2.81 5.86 12.22
CA VAL A 132 1.90 5.80 11.07
C VAL A 132 0.74 6.78 11.27
N ARG A 133 0.15 6.83 12.47
CA ARG A 133 -0.92 7.79 12.78
C ARG A 133 -0.46 9.23 12.64
N ARG A 134 0.73 9.59 13.15
CA ARG A 134 1.32 10.93 13.00
C ARG A 134 1.54 11.30 11.54
N VAL A 135 2.07 10.38 10.73
CA VAL A 135 2.22 10.61 9.29
C VAL A 135 0.87 10.85 8.62
N ILE A 136 -0.15 10.03 8.92
CA ILE A 136 -1.49 10.22 8.37
C ILE A 136 -2.05 11.59 8.77
N CYS A 137 -1.93 11.96 10.04
CA CYS A 137 -2.48 13.22 10.56
C CYS A 137 -1.76 14.46 10.02
N TRP A 138 -0.43 14.42 9.88
CA TRP A 138 0.37 15.63 9.64
C TRP A 138 1.02 15.72 8.26
N LYS A 139 1.28 14.58 7.61
CA LYS A 139 1.92 14.53 6.29
C LYS A 139 0.94 14.31 5.15
N LEU A 140 -0.31 13.94 5.44
CA LEU A 140 -1.37 13.75 4.45
C LEU A 140 -2.48 14.80 4.62
N PRO A 141 -2.20 16.10 4.40
CA PRO A 141 -3.15 17.19 4.68
C PRO A 141 -4.40 17.14 3.79
N ARG A 142 -4.35 16.41 2.67
CA ARG A 142 -5.46 16.27 1.71
C ARG A 142 -6.25 14.99 1.87
N LEU A 143 -5.87 14.13 2.83
CA LEU A 143 -6.56 12.88 3.06
C LEU A 143 -7.99 13.18 3.53
N ASN A 144 -8.97 12.61 2.85
CA ASN A 144 -10.39 12.75 3.17
C ASN A 144 -11.11 11.40 3.30
N GLU A 145 -10.49 10.32 2.82
CA GLU A 145 -11.00 8.96 2.96
C GLU A 145 -9.89 8.06 3.51
N LEU A 146 -10.09 7.56 4.73
CA LEU A 146 -9.24 6.56 5.36
C LEU A 146 -10.09 5.33 5.64
N ARG A 147 -9.69 4.17 5.12
CA ARG A 147 -10.31 2.89 5.46
C ARG A 147 -9.23 1.93 5.91
N VAL A 148 -9.40 1.38 7.12
CA VAL A 148 -8.51 0.36 7.66
C VAL A 148 -9.36 -0.85 8.01
N THR A 149 -9.08 -1.99 7.40
CA THR A 149 -9.72 -3.26 7.71
C THR A 149 -8.67 -4.19 8.29
N MET A 150 -8.84 -4.56 9.55
CA MET A 150 -7.92 -5.44 10.25
C MET A 150 -8.31 -6.90 10.05
N TYR A 151 -7.31 -7.77 10.00
CA TYR A 151 -7.50 -9.22 9.98
C TYR A 151 -7.08 -9.78 11.34
N ILE A 152 -8.05 -10.34 12.07
CA ILE A 152 -7.81 -10.97 13.37
C ILE A 152 -7.93 -12.48 13.19
N GLU A 153 -6.81 -13.19 13.34
CA GLU A 153 -6.82 -14.64 13.46
C GLU A 153 -7.32 -15.00 14.86
N VAL A 154 -8.55 -15.50 14.94
CA VAL A 154 -9.08 -16.06 16.19
C VAL A 154 -8.58 -17.49 16.30
N GLU A 155 -7.56 -17.72 17.13
CA GLU A 155 -7.10 -19.06 17.45
C GLU A 155 -8.23 -19.86 18.12
N GLY A 156 -8.50 -21.07 17.63
CA GLY A 156 -9.39 -22.04 18.31
C GLY A 156 -10.76 -22.30 17.67
N VAL A 157 -11.08 -21.76 16.48
CA VAL A 157 -12.31 -22.12 15.76
C VAL A 157 -11.96 -22.93 14.51
N GLU A 158 -12.18 -24.25 14.54
CA GLU A 158 -11.99 -25.20 13.43
C GLU A 158 -12.83 -24.92 12.17
N ARG A 159 -13.62 -23.84 12.18
CA ARG A 159 -14.19 -23.23 10.98
C ARG A 159 -13.85 -21.75 11.04
N ALA A 160 -12.87 -21.35 10.24
CA ALA A 160 -12.42 -19.98 10.02
C ALA A 160 -13.62 -19.04 9.83
N SER A 161 -14.16 -18.55 10.94
CA SER A 161 -15.28 -17.63 10.96
C SER A 161 -14.63 -16.26 10.78
N ARG A 162 -14.41 -15.92 9.51
CA ARG A 162 -13.91 -14.62 9.05
C ARG A 162 -14.77 -13.54 9.67
N THR A 163 -14.23 -12.86 10.66
CA THR A 163 -14.88 -11.70 11.24
C THR A 163 -14.07 -10.51 10.77
N ASP A 164 -14.53 -9.85 9.70
CA ASP A 164 -13.98 -8.57 9.27
C ASP A 164 -14.29 -7.54 10.37
N ILE A 165 -13.37 -7.41 11.34
CA ILE A 165 -13.45 -6.34 12.32
C ILE A 165 -12.99 -5.08 11.59
N ARG A 166 -14.00 -4.38 11.08
CA ARG A 166 -13.89 -3.03 10.55
C ARG A 166 -13.64 -2.07 11.71
N VAL A 167 -12.37 -1.82 12.01
CA VAL A 167 -11.99 -0.59 12.72
C VAL A 167 -12.03 0.54 11.69
N VAL A 168 -13.24 0.97 11.36
CA VAL A 168 -13.43 2.23 10.65
C VAL A 168 -13.14 3.30 11.69
N PHE A 169 -12.05 4.04 11.51
CA PHE A 169 -12.02 5.38 12.08
C PHE A 169 -13.13 6.14 11.34
N ASP A 170 -14.29 6.29 11.97
CA ASP A 170 -15.51 6.86 11.35
C ASP A 170 -15.29 8.30 10.90
N SER A 171 -14.21 8.94 11.37
CA SER A 171 -13.68 10.14 10.75
C SER A 171 -12.17 10.30 10.98
N LEU A 172 -11.52 11.03 10.06
CA LEU A 172 -10.17 11.55 10.26
C LEU A 172 -10.02 12.39 11.53
N GLU A 173 -11.10 12.95 12.04
CA GLU A 173 -11.11 13.73 13.28
C GLU A 173 -10.87 12.84 14.50
N GLN A 174 -11.45 11.63 14.55
CA GLN A 174 -11.19 10.65 15.61
C GLN A 174 -9.73 10.21 15.64
N LEU A 175 -9.10 10.06 14.47
CA LEU A 175 -7.68 9.75 14.38
C LEU A 175 -6.82 10.92 14.87
N ARG A 176 -7.17 12.16 14.49
CA ARG A 176 -6.45 13.37 14.89
C ARG A 176 -6.53 13.62 16.40
N SER A 177 -7.70 13.42 17.01
CA SER A 177 -7.88 13.59 18.46
C SER A 177 -7.07 12.57 19.26
N ALA A 178 -6.96 11.33 18.78
CA ALA A 178 -6.20 10.26 19.44
C ALA A 178 -4.68 10.40 19.36
N VAL A 179 -4.15 11.34 18.57
CA VAL A 179 -2.69 11.60 18.43
C VAL A 179 -2.26 12.84 19.22
N THR A 180 -3.20 13.64 19.73
CA THR A 180 -2.95 14.86 20.49
C THR A 180 -2.89 14.69 22.02
N GLU A 181 -3.18 13.48 22.53
CA GLU A 181 -2.97 13.08 23.93
C GLU A 181 -1.60 12.42 24.12
#